data_AF-A0A952M474-F1
#
_entry.id   AF-A0A952M474-F1
#
_cell.length_a   1.000
_cell.length_b   1.000
_cell.length_c   1.000
_cell.angle_alpha   90.00
_cell.angle_beta   90.00
_cell.angle_gamma   90.00
#
_symmetry.space_group_name_H-M   'P 1'
#
loop_
_entity.id
_entity.type
_entity.pdbx_description
1 polymer ?
#
loop_
_entity_poly.entity_id
_entity_poly.type
_entity_poly.pdbx_seq_one_letter_code
_entity_poly.pdbx_strand_id
1 'polypeptide(L)'
;MILSNEKAPEIRSDLPYEYRRRWYDKDFGCTLMVDRINEIAPEEVKQFAVMLLDRMVVQIREAHQKKIGGAKSLGIDAVKEMYRSRSHHRRWYDEQAGIKKAVGSLYSLPNEALTAVGFHLSELFGFLTLYGFACESLGMEPDKEDLAKITSTTISNGSHDGKEALIQVIGQELYDVLFTT
;
A
#
# COMPACT_ATOMS: atom_id res chain seq x y z
N MET A 1 12.53 2.86 31.97
CA MET A 1 11.46 3.23 31.02
C MET A 1 11.19 2.00 30.19
N ILE A 2 10.09 1.32 30.49
CA ILE A 2 9.77 -0.01 29.96
C ILE A 2 9.20 0.18 28.57
N LEU A 3 9.90 -0.33 27.55
CA LEU A 3 9.33 -0.51 26.21
C LEU A 3 8.23 -1.55 26.36
N SER A 4 6.98 -1.12 26.14
CA SER A 4 5.82 -1.98 26.15
C SER A 4 6.02 -3.15 25.19
N ASN A 5 5.85 -4.36 25.72
CA ASN A 5 5.61 -5.59 24.97
C ASN A 5 4.29 -5.44 24.20
N GLU A 6 4.30 -4.73 23.09
CA GLU A 6 3.22 -4.84 22.11
C GLU A 6 3.39 -6.19 21.42
N LYS A 7 2.53 -7.14 21.80
CA LYS A 7 2.36 -8.40 21.08
C LYS A 7 2.22 -8.07 19.59
N ALA A 8 3.06 -8.67 18.76
CA ALA A 8 2.87 -8.67 17.31
C ALA A 8 1.40 -9.06 17.02
N PRO A 9 0.71 -8.35 16.10
CA PRO A 9 -0.70 -8.60 15.84
C PRO A 9 -0.90 -10.07 15.47
N GLU A 10 -1.82 -10.75 16.19
CA GLU A 10 -2.15 -12.14 15.95
C GLU A 10 -2.62 -12.31 14.50
N ILE A 11 -2.02 -13.28 13.79
CA ILE A 11 -2.38 -13.63 12.42
C ILE A 11 -3.87 -13.99 12.41
N ARG A 12 -4.67 -13.15 11.77
CA ARG A 12 -6.13 -13.29 11.65
C ARG A 12 -6.49 -14.65 11.04
N SER A 13 -7.08 -15.51 11.86
CA SER A 13 -7.33 -16.91 11.52
C SER A 13 -8.59 -17.15 10.68
N ASP A 14 -9.31 -16.07 10.40
CA ASP A 14 -10.58 -15.97 9.68
C ASP A 14 -10.43 -15.87 8.16
N LEU A 15 -9.25 -15.48 7.64
CA LEU A 15 -9.01 -15.44 6.19
C LEU A 15 -8.82 -16.86 5.63
N PRO A 16 -9.34 -17.20 4.42
CA PRO A 16 -9.15 -18.53 3.85
C PRO A 16 -7.66 -18.89 3.79
N TYR A 17 -7.31 -20.15 3.99
CA TYR A 17 -5.91 -20.61 4.13
C TYR A 17 -4.99 -20.21 2.95
N GLU A 18 -5.56 -20.03 1.77
CA GLU A 18 -4.90 -19.55 0.55
C GLU A 18 -4.40 -18.09 0.67
N TYR A 19 -5.03 -17.31 1.54
CA TYR A 19 -4.68 -15.92 1.86
C TYR A 19 -3.62 -15.79 2.95
N ARG A 20 -3.09 -16.90 3.49
CA ARG A 20 -2.12 -16.91 4.61
C ARG A 20 -0.76 -17.52 4.25
N ARG A 21 -0.47 -17.68 2.95
CA ARG A 21 0.68 -18.45 2.47
C ARG A 21 1.86 -17.61 2.00
N ARG A 22 1.64 -16.36 1.56
CA ARG A 22 2.74 -15.50 1.10
C ARG A 22 3.40 -14.83 2.30
N TRP A 23 4.67 -14.48 2.13
CA TRP A 23 5.49 -13.91 3.20
C TRP A 23 4.88 -12.64 3.81
N TYR A 24 4.24 -11.79 3.00
CA TYR A 24 3.61 -10.53 3.42
C TYR A 24 2.19 -10.74 3.96
N ASP A 25 1.54 -11.89 3.70
CA ASP A 25 0.20 -12.21 4.24
C ASP A 25 0.23 -12.30 5.78
N LYS A 26 1.43 -12.42 6.38
CA LYS A 26 1.65 -12.37 7.84
C LYS A 26 1.51 -10.95 8.41
N ASP A 27 1.62 -9.94 7.56
CA ASP A 27 1.43 -8.54 7.93
C ASP A 27 0.07 -8.06 7.42
N PHE A 28 -0.80 -7.71 8.38
CA PHE A 28 -2.16 -7.28 8.07
C PHE A 28 -2.18 -5.98 7.25
N GLY A 29 -1.30 -5.03 7.56
CA GLY A 29 -1.21 -3.75 6.86
C GLY A 29 -0.84 -3.93 5.40
N CYS A 30 0.13 -4.80 5.09
CA CYS A 30 0.49 -5.09 3.71
C CYS A 30 -0.59 -5.83 2.94
N THR A 31 -1.29 -6.78 3.58
CA THR A 31 -2.42 -7.46 2.95
C THR A 31 -3.51 -6.45 2.57
N LEU A 32 -3.89 -5.59 3.53
CA LEU A 32 -4.89 -4.55 3.33
C LEU A 32 -4.47 -3.57 2.23
N MET A 33 -3.23 -3.09 2.24
CA MET A 33 -2.69 -2.20 1.21
C MET A 33 -2.77 -2.82 -0.19
N VAL A 34 -2.41 -4.09 -0.34
CA VAL A 34 -2.48 -4.78 -1.64
C VAL A 34 -3.93 -4.92 -2.11
N ASP A 35 -4.84 -5.28 -1.21
CA ASP A 35 -6.25 -5.40 -1.54
C ASP A 35 -6.85 -4.04 -1.95
N ARG A 36 -6.45 -2.94 -1.29
CA ARG A 36 -6.87 -1.57 -1.66
C ARG A 36 -6.47 -1.20 -3.09
N ILE A 37 -5.29 -1.61 -3.57
CA ILE A 37 -4.89 -1.35 -4.96
C ILE A 37 -5.87 -1.99 -5.96
N ASN A 38 -6.44 -3.15 -5.63
CA ASN A 38 -7.42 -3.82 -6.49
C ASN A 38 -8.73 -3.03 -6.62
N GLU A 39 -9.07 -2.25 -5.60
CA GLU A 39 -10.30 -1.44 -5.52
C GLU A 39 -10.16 -0.09 -6.23
N ILE A 40 -8.93 0.35 -6.53
CA ILE A 40 -8.72 1.64 -7.18
C ILE A 40 -9.23 1.59 -8.62
N ALA A 41 -10.24 2.40 -8.90
CA ALA A 41 -10.66 2.79 -10.23
C ALA A 41 -10.75 4.32 -10.27
N PRO A 42 -10.44 4.99 -11.40
CA PRO A 42 -10.10 4.42 -12.70
C PRO A 42 -8.64 3.96 -12.81
N GLU A 43 -8.27 3.33 -13.93
CA GLU A 43 -6.98 2.66 -14.13
C GLU A 43 -5.78 3.62 -14.01
N GLU A 44 -5.95 4.89 -14.39
CA GLU A 44 -4.94 5.95 -14.26
C GLU A 44 -4.54 6.17 -12.79
N VAL A 45 -5.53 6.19 -11.89
CA VAL A 45 -5.30 6.33 -10.45
C VAL A 45 -4.63 5.07 -9.89
N LYS A 46 -5.02 3.89 -10.38
CA LYS A 46 -4.39 2.62 -9.99
C LYS A 46 -2.92 2.59 -10.40
N GLN A 47 -2.61 2.97 -11.63
CA GLN A 47 -1.23 3.04 -12.12
C GLN A 47 -0.39 4.02 -11.31
N PHE A 48 -0.97 5.17 -10.94
CA PHE A 48 -0.31 6.14 -10.05
C PHE A 48 0.00 5.52 -8.67
N ALA A 49 -0.97 4.82 -8.06
CA ALA A 49 -0.79 4.16 -6.77
C ALA A 49 0.30 3.07 -6.82
N VAL A 50 0.34 2.28 -7.90
CA VAL A 50 1.35 1.23 -8.12
C VAL A 50 2.74 1.82 -8.30
N MET A 51 2.85 2.91 -9.05
CA MET A 51 4.11 3.65 -9.20
C MET A 51 4.58 4.22 -7.85
N LEU A 52 3.65 4.76 -7.05
CA LEU A 52 3.95 5.28 -5.72
C LEU A 52 4.46 4.19 -4.79
N LEU A 53 3.83 3.01 -4.79
CA LEU A 53 4.29 1.86 -4.02
C LEU A 53 5.73 1.49 -4.38
N ASP A 54 6.04 1.31 -5.67
CA ASP A 54 7.40 0.94 -6.11
C ASP A 54 8.42 1.99 -5.65
N ARG A 55 8.10 3.28 -5.80
CA ARG A 55 8.98 4.39 -5.41
C ARG A 55 9.22 4.45 -3.90
N MET A 56 8.17 4.31 -3.10
CA MET A 56 8.26 4.34 -1.64
C MET A 56 9.10 3.17 -1.11
N VAL A 57 8.90 1.98 -1.66
CA VAL A 57 9.69 0.79 -1.29
C VAL A 57 11.17 0.99 -1.60
N VAL A 58 11.50 1.53 -2.78
CA VAL A 58 12.89 1.85 -3.16
C VAL A 58 13.51 2.86 -2.18
N GLN A 59 12.80 3.94 -1.87
CA GLN A 59 13.30 4.97 -0.95
C GLN A 59 13.55 4.44 0.47
N ILE A 60 12.63 3.62 0.99
CA ILE A 60 12.77 3.02 2.32
C ILE A 60 13.91 2.02 2.35
N ARG A 61 14.05 1.19 1.32
CA ARG A 61 15.17 0.25 1.18
C ARG A 61 16.51 0.99 1.19
N GLU A 62 16.63 2.05 0.40
CA GLU A 62 17.86 2.86 0.35
C GLU A 62 18.16 3.53 1.70
N ALA A 63 17.15 4.10 2.36
CA ALA A 63 17.30 4.69 3.68
C ALA A 63 17.77 3.66 4.72
N HIS A 64 17.20 2.46 4.67
CA HIS A 64 17.57 1.37 5.57
C HIS A 64 19.00 0.86 5.30
N GLN A 65 19.40 0.72 4.03
CA GLN A 65 20.77 0.34 3.66
C GLN A 65 21.81 1.37 4.11
N LYS A 66 21.49 2.66 4.01
CA LYS A 66 22.34 3.75 4.52
C LYS A 66 22.49 3.67 6.05
N LYS A 67 21.40 3.37 6.77
CA LYS A 67 21.39 3.28 8.24
C LYS A 67 22.19 2.07 8.77
N ILE A 68 22.18 0.94 8.06
CA ILE A 68 22.85 -0.29 8.50
C ILE A 68 24.34 -0.34 8.12
N GLY A 69 24.86 0.62 7.36
CA GLY A 69 26.28 0.67 7.04
C GLY A 69 26.74 -0.54 6.23
N GLY A 70 26.11 -0.77 5.06
CA GLY A 70 26.57 -1.78 4.11
C GLY A 70 25.83 -3.12 4.20
N ALA A 71 25.16 -3.45 3.08
CA ALA A 71 24.63 -4.73 2.65
C ALA A 71 24.44 -5.85 3.70
N LYS A 72 23.23 -5.95 4.26
CA LYS A 72 22.66 -7.29 4.49
C LYS A 72 22.12 -7.77 3.15
N SER A 73 22.77 -8.80 2.58
CA SER A 73 22.22 -9.54 1.45
C SER A 73 20.77 -9.92 1.74
N LEU A 74 19.91 -9.95 0.71
CA LEU A 74 18.62 -10.67 0.79
C LEU A 74 18.91 -12.01 1.48
N GLY A 75 18.37 -12.20 2.69
CA GLY A 75 18.65 -13.41 3.46
C GLY A 75 18.32 -14.64 2.64
N ILE A 76 18.97 -15.77 2.87
CA ILE A 76 18.66 -17.04 2.16
C ILE A 76 17.17 -17.39 2.27
N ASP A 77 16.54 -17.02 3.39
CA ASP A 77 15.09 -17.17 3.60
C ASP A 77 14.28 -16.29 2.65
N ALA A 78 14.83 -15.14 2.29
CA ALA A 78 14.30 -14.27 1.27
C ALA A 78 14.23 -15.05 -0.09
N VAL A 79 15.39 -15.51 -0.55
CA VAL A 79 15.48 -16.19 -1.85
C VAL A 79 14.64 -17.47 -1.89
N LYS A 80 14.54 -18.20 -0.76
CA LYS A 80 13.73 -19.41 -0.63
C LYS A 80 12.23 -19.15 -0.76
N GLU A 81 11.68 -18.10 -0.15
CA GLU A 81 10.23 -17.85 -0.25
C GLU A 81 9.84 -17.31 -1.63
N MET A 82 10.71 -16.50 -2.27
CA MET A 82 10.53 -16.15 -3.68
C MET A 82 10.46 -17.39 -4.57
N TYR A 83 11.30 -18.41 -4.32
CA TYR A 83 11.28 -19.66 -5.06
C TYR A 83 10.03 -20.51 -4.79
N ARG A 84 9.56 -20.57 -3.54
CA ARG A 84 8.33 -21.31 -3.16
C ARG A 84 7.06 -20.72 -3.78
N SER A 85 7.05 -19.39 -4.01
CA SER A 85 5.91 -18.70 -4.62
C SER A 85 5.51 -19.23 -6.01
N ARG A 86 6.43 -19.90 -6.73
CA ARG A 86 6.16 -20.49 -8.06
C ARG A 86 5.15 -21.64 -8.06
N SER A 87 4.86 -22.24 -6.90
CA SER A 87 3.95 -23.38 -6.75
C SER A 87 2.53 -23.00 -6.32
N HIS A 88 2.25 -21.70 -6.14
CA HIS A 88 0.98 -21.23 -5.59
C HIS A 88 0.01 -20.73 -6.67
N HIS A 89 -1.29 -20.80 -6.37
CA HIS A 89 -2.33 -20.20 -7.19
C HIS A 89 -1.97 -18.73 -7.48
N ARG A 90 -2.15 -18.32 -8.74
CA ARG A 90 -1.88 -16.94 -9.18
C ARG A 90 -2.87 -16.01 -8.50
N ARG A 91 -2.37 -14.96 -7.86
CA ARG A 91 -3.19 -13.84 -7.35
C ARG A 91 -3.61 -12.98 -8.53
N TRP A 92 -4.67 -12.18 -8.36
CA TRP A 92 -5.16 -11.24 -9.37
C TRP A 92 -4.04 -10.31 -9.90
N TYR A 93 -3.12 -9.90 -9.04
CA TYR A 93 -2.01 -9.03 -9.42
C TYR A 93 -0.85 -9.77 -10.12
N ASP A 94 -0.79 -11.11 -10.11
CA ASP A 94 0.30 -11.86 -10.76
C ASP A 94 0.24 -11.76 -12.30
N GLU A 95 -0.93 -11.39 -12.83
CA GLU A 95 -1.18 -11.13 -14.27
C GLU A 95 -0.84 -9.70 -14.66
N GLN A 96 -0.76 -8.78 -13.69
CA GLN A 96 -0.44 -7.37 -13.91
C GLN A 96 1.03 -7.11 -13.57
N ALA A 97 1.88 -7.07 -14.59
CA ALA A 97 3.34 -7.02 -14.42
C ALA A 97 3.82 -5.87 -13.51
N GLY A 98 3.18 -4.70 -13.59
CA GLY A 98 3.50 -3.55 -12.73
C GLY A 98 3.19 -3.81 -11.25
N ILE A 99 1.99 -4.29 -10.96
CA ILE A 99 1.55 -4.58 -9.58
C ILE A 99 2.36 -5.74 -9.00
N LYS A 100 2.57 -6.81 -9.77
CA LYS A 100 3.44 -7.92 -9.38
C LYS A 100 4.85 -7.46 -9.00
N LYS A 101 5.44 -6.55 -9.78
CA LYS A 101 6.76 -6.00 -9.48
C LYS A 101 6.74 -5.19 -8.19
N ALA A 102 5.77 -4.28 -8.03
CA ALA A 102 5.65 -3.44 -6.83
C ALA A 102 5.39 -4.24 -5.55
N VAL A 103 4.53 -5.27 -5.61
CA VAL A 103 4.31 -6.19 -4.48
C VAL A 103 5.55 -7.04 -4.21
N GLY A 104 6.26 -7.47 -5.25
CA GLY A 104 7.51 -8.21 -5.11
C GLY A 104 8.65 -7.40 -4.47
N SER A 105 8.69 -6.08 -4.67
CA SER A 105 9.75 -5.23 -4.11
C SER A 105 9.65 -5.07 -2.59
N LEU A 106 8.45 -5.14 -2.03
CA LEU A 106 8.20 -5.14 -0.58
C LEU A 106 9.03 -6.19 0.15
N TYR A 107 9.38 -7.28 -0.54
CA TYR A 107 10.14 -8.39 0.02
C TYR A 107 11.55 -8.03 0.50
N SER A 108 12.07 -6.93 -0.01
CA SER A 108 13.37 -6.43 0.37
C SER A 108 13.35 -5.60 1.66
N LEU A 109 12.17 -5.35 2.24
CA LEU A 109 12.00 -4.56 3.46
C LEU A 109 12.07 -5.43 4.71
N PRO A 110 12.65 -4.91 5.81
CA PRO A 110 12.51 -5.55 7.13
C PRO A 110 11.05 -5.51 7.60
N ASN A 111 10.67 -6.43 8.48
CA ASN A 111 9.28 -6.57 8.94
C ASN A 111 8.72 -5.28 9.56
N GLU A 112 9.52 -4.53 10.31
CA GLU A 112 9.06 -3.28 10.94
C GLU A 112 8.73 -2.21 9.89
N ALA A 113 9.53 -2.13 8.83
CA ALA A 113 9.26 -1.22 7.71
C ALA A 113 8.07 -1.70 6.88
N LEU A 114 7.90 -3.02 6.76
CA LEU A 114 6.76 -3.62 6.06
C LEU A 114 5.44 -3.22 6.73
N THR A 115 5.33 -3.37 8.05
CA THR A 115 4.15 -2.98 8.83
C THR A 115 3.85 -1.49 8.67
N ALA A 116 4.87 -0.63 8.84
CA ALA A 116 4.69 0.82 8.72
C ALA A 116 4.22 1.23 7.32
N VAL A 117 4.83 0.66 6.27
CA VAL A 117 4.42 0.92 4.87
C VAL A 117 3.01 0.44 4.62
N GLY A 118 2.66 -0.77 5.09
CA GLY A 118 1.33 -1.35 4.93
C GLY A 118 0.24 -0.43 5.48
N PHE A 119 0.40 0.06 6.71
CA PHE A 119 -0.59 0.96 7.31
C PHE A 119 -0.68 2.31 6.58
N HIS A 120 0.46 2.99 6.39
CA HIS A 120 0.45 4.34 5.80
C HIS A 120 -0.03 4.35 4.35
N LEU A 121 0.39 3.36 3.53
CA LEU A 121 -0.05 3.28 2.15
C LEU A 121 -1.47 2.75 2.02
N SER A 122 -1.94 1.90 2.94
CA SER A 122 -3.34 1.48 2.92
C SER A 122 -4.30 2.66 3.09
N GLU A 123 -4.01 3.59 4.01
CA GLU A 123 -4.86 4.77 4.21
C GLU A 123 -4.83 5.68 2.98
N LEU A 124 -3.63 5.96 2.46
CA LEU A 124 -3.48 6.76 1.25
C LEU A 124 -4.21 6.13 0.05
N PHE A 125 -4.07 4.83 -0.16
CA PHE A 125 -4.78 4.13 -1.23
C PHE A 125 -6.29 4.16 -1.02
N GLY A 126 -6.76 4.15 0.23
CA GLY A 126 -8.14 4.46 0.55
C GLY A 126 -8.57 5.82 0.00
N PHE A 127 -7.81 6.89 0.23
CA PHE A 127 -8.12 8.21 -0.32
C PHE A 127 -8.07 8.26 -1.85
N LEU A 128 -7.11 7.56 -2.47
CA LEU A 128 -7.03 7.46 -3.93
C LEU A 128 -8.23 6.71 -4.53
N THR A 129 -8.70 5.65 -3.88
CA THR A 129 -9.93 4.95 -4.27
C THR A 129 -11.13 5.88 -4.21
N LEU A 130 -11.28 6.66 -3.14
CA LEU A 130 -12.39 7.62 -3.01
C LEU A 130 -12.32 8.72 -4.08
N TYR A 131 -11.12 9.25 -4.34
CA TYR A 131 -10.91 10.24 -5.40
C TYR A 131 -11.29 9.68 -6.76
N GLY A 132 -10.78 8.50 -7.11
CA GLY A 132 -11.07 7.87 -8.39
C GLY A 132 -12.56 7.53 -8.57
N PHE A 133 -13.23 7.06 -7.51
CA PHE A 133 -14.68 6.88 -7.52
C PHE A 133 -15.44 8.19 -7.75
N ALA A 134 -15.00 9.30 -7.16
CA ALA A 134 -15.58 10.61 -7.40
C ALA A 134 -15.38 11.06 -8.86
N CYS A 135 -14.19 10.86 -9.42
CA CYS A 135 -13.91 11.12 -10.84
C CYS A 135 -14.85 10.33 -11.76
N GLU A 136 -15.00 9.02 -11.56
CA GLU A 136 -15.91 8.19 -12.35
C GLU A 136 -17.37 8.63 -12.22
N SER A 137 -17.81 8.90 -10.98
CA SER A 137 -19.19 9.31 -10.70
C SER A 137 -19.55 10.65 -11.34
N LEU A 138 -18.57 11.54 -11.49
CA LEU A 138 -18.73 12.85 -12.11
C LEU A 138 -18.40 12.86 -13.61
N GLY A 139 -17.89 11.76 -14.17
CA GLY A 139 -17.40 11.71 -15.54
C GLY A 139 -16.20 12.62 -15.80
N MET A 140 -15.35 12.84 -14.79
CA MET A 140 -14.13 13.64 -14.87
C MET A 140 -12.90 12.73 -15.02
N GLU A 141 -11.89 13.20 -15.75
CA GLU A 141 -10.59 12.55 -15.78
C GLU A 141 -9.79 12.86 -14.50
N PRO A 142 -9.06 11.89 -13.92
CA PRO A 142 -8.19 12.14 -12.78
C PRO A 142 -7.06 13.13 -13.10
N ASP A 143 -6.90 14.15 -12.28
CA ASP A 143 -5.82 15.13 -12.39
C ASP A 143 -4.58 14.68 -11.60
N LYS A 144 -3.41 14.84 -12.21
CA LYS A 144 -2.12 14.57 -11.58
C LYS A 144 -1.81 15.53 -10.44
N GLU A 145 -2.26 16.78 -10.53
CA GLU A 145 -2.03 17.76 -9.46
C GLU A 145 -2.81 17.39 -8.19
N ASP A 146 -4.05 16.96 -8.34
CA ASP A 146 -4.89 16.45 -7.26
C ASP A 146 -4.28 15.20 -6.61
N LEU A 147 -3.89 14.22 -7.42
CA LEU A 147 -3.24 13.00 -6.94
C LEU A 147 -1.95 13.31 -6.17
N ALA A 148 -1.15 14.26 -6.67
CA ALA A 148 0.07 14.71 -6.01
C ALA A 148 -0.24 15.45 -4.69
N LYS A 149 -1.29 16.27 -4.65
CA LYS A 149 -1.72 16.99 -3.45
C LYS A 149 -2.17 16.01 -2.36
N ILE A 150 -3.11 15.11 -2.68
CA ILE A 150 -3.60 14.08 -1.73
C ILE A 150 -2.42 13.26 -1.20
N THR A 151 -1.54 12.82 -2.09
CA THR A 151 -0.38 12.00 -1.73
C THR A 151 0.62 12.73 -0.85
N SER A 152 1.06 13.92 -1.26
CA SER A 152 2.09 14.67 -0.55
C SER A 152 1.60 15.12 0.83
N THR A 153 0.35 15.57 0.94
CA THR A 153 -0.26 15.94 2.22
C THR A 153 -0.40 14.72 3.14
N THR A 154 -0.90 13.60 2.64
CA THR A 154 -1.04 12.38 3.45
C THR A 154 0.31 11.87 3.97
N ILE A 155 1.33 11.85 3.11
CA ILE A 155 2.67 11.37 3.49
C ILE A 155 3.35 12.31 4.49
N SER A 156 3.20 13.63 4.30
CA SER A 156 3.93 14.62 5.10
C SER A 156 3.24 14.92 6.44
N ASN A 157 1.92 14.97 6.44
CA ASN A 157 1.14 15.46 7.58
C ASN A 157 0.23 14.39 8.21
N GLY A 158 0.07 13.23 7.55
CA GLY A 158 -0.73 12.12 8.05
C GLY A 158 -2.18 12.10 7.52
N SER A 159 -2.94 11.12 8.00
CA SER A 159 -4.27 10.77 7.47
C SER A 159 -5.32 11.86 7.63
N HIS A 160 -5.26 12.67 8.69
CA HIS A 160 -6.26 13.72 8.92
C HIS A 160 -6.19 14.77 7.81
N ASP A 161 -5.01 15.37 7.62
CA ASP A 161 -4.75 16.34 6.56
C ASP A 161 -4.89 15.71 5.16
N GLY A 162 -4.56 14.43 5.01
CA GLY A 162 -4.79 13.68 3.76
C GLY A 162 -6.27 13.64 3.38
N LYS A 163 -7.15 13.38 4.37
CA LYS A 163 -8.60 13.44 4.18
C LYS A 163 -9.06 14.86 3.85
N GLU A 164 -8.53 15.89 4.53
CA GLU A 164 -8.86 17.27 4.20
C GLU A 164 -8.42 17.65 2.78
N ALA A 165 -7.24 17.19 2.33
CA ALA A 165 -6.77 17.39 0.97
C ALA A 165 -7.71 16.74 -0.07
N LEU A 166 -8.17 15.51 0.20
CA LEU A 166 -9.18 14.85 -0.62
C LEU A 166 -10.47 15.67 -0.69
N ILE A 167 -10.99 16.10 0.46
CA ILE A 167 -12.20 16.93 0.55
C ILE A 167 -12.04 18.24 -0.23
N GLN A 168 -10.88 18.89 -0.15
CA GLN A 168 -10.62 20.12 -0.90
C GLN A 168 -10.61 19.91 -2.41
N VAL A 169 -10.15 18.74 -2.85
CA VAL A 169 -10.10 18.37 -4.27
C VAL A 169 -11.50 18.07 -4.81
N ILE A 170 -12.30 17.27 -4.09
CA ILE A 170 -13.61 16.83 -4.59
C ILE A 170 -14.77 17.75 -4.18
N GLY A 171 -14.58 18.58 -3.17
CA GLY A 171 -15.60 19.42 -2.54
C GLY A 171 -16.30 18.74 -1.36
N GLN A 172 -16.51 19.49 -0.26
CA GLN A 172 -17.15 19.00 0.98
C GLN A 172 -18.55 18.43 0.75
N GLU A 173 -19.40 19.16 0.02
CA GLU A 173 -20.78 18.72 -0.23
C GLU A 173 -20.84 17.40 -1.00
N LEU A 174 -19.95 17.24 -1.98
CA LEU A 174 -19.88 16.01 -2.76
C LEU A 174 -19.29 14.86 -1.93
N TYR A 175 -18.24 15.14 -1.13
CA TYR A 175 -17.70 14.16 -0.20
C TYR A 175 -18.79 13.63 0.73
N ASP A 176 -19.64 14.51 1.25
CA ASP A 176 -20.71 14.13 2.17
C ASP A 176 -21.78 13.26 1.51
N VAL A 177 -22.15 13.58 0.27
CA VAL A 177 -23.11 12.81 -0.53
C VAL A 177 -22.58 11.43 -0.89
N LEU A 178 -21.30 11.33 -1.26
CA LEU A 178 -20.72 10.08 -1.75
C LEU A 178 -20.26 9.14 -0.62
N PHE A 179 -19.88 9.68 0.55
CA PHE A 179 -19.08 8.92 1.52
C PHE A 179 -19.52 8.99 2.99
N THR A 180 -20.61 9.69 3.32
CA THR A 180 -21.08 9.86 4.71
C THR A 180 -22.45 9.21 4.99
N THR A 181 -22.82 8.15 4.25
CA THR A 181 -24.01 7.31 4.50
C THR A 181 -23.65 5.99 5.18
#